data_AF-A0A7K8HAQ4-F1
#
_entry.id   AF-A0A7K8HAQ4-F1
#
_cell.length_a   1.000
_cell.length_b   1.000
_cell.length_c   1.000
_cell.angle_alpha   90.00
_cell.angle_beta   90.00
_cell.angle_gamma   90.00
#
_symmetry.space_group_name_H-M   'P 1'
#
loop_
_entity.id
_entity.type
_entity.pdbx_description
1 polymer ?
#
loop_
_entity_poly.entity_id
_entity_poly.type
_entity_poly.pdbx_seq_one_letter_code
_entity_poly.pdbx_strand_id
1 'polypeptide(L)'
;QGLYEEALKQFEKVKDTDFQAMYQLGIMYYDGLGTKKDPERGVEYMNKILNSDSPEASHLKFAAAYNLGRAYYEGCGVKHSTEEAERLWLTAADHGNPNASVKAQSTLGMLYSMPILKDLEKAFFWHSEACDNGNLESQGALGIMYLYGQGIRRNTKAALEHLRKATQLGNIYAQGHLVEYYYTRKFYSKAAALAKRAIKNDINKQAKISDCHPTYVAKGAAIAAFYLARCLQLGRGTEKDQNAAEKYYAKACHLDPAVASHLQLAANLGTI
;
A
#
# COMPACT_ATOMS: atom_id res chain seq x y z
N GLN A 1 -3.77 -25.55 7.50
CA GLN A 1 -4.61 -25.33 8.70
C GLN A 1 -4.05 -26.06 9.92
N GLY A 2 -3.71 -27.36 9.86
CA GLY A 2 -3.19 -28.11 11.02
C GLY A 2 -1.95 -27.52 11.75
N LEU A 3 -1.01 -26.89 11.03
CA LEU A 3 0.17 -26.26 11.65
C LEU A 3 -0.16 -25.10 12.60
N TYR A 4 -1.25 -24.37 12.35
CA TYR A 4 -1.65 -23.26 13.22
C TYR A 4 -2.29 -23.76 14.52
N GLU A 5 -3.05 -24.86 14.49
CA GLU A 5 -3.66 -25.42 15.70
C GLU A 5 -2.61 -26.02 16.65
N GLU A 6 -1.56 -26.65 16.10
CA GLU A 6 -0.43 -27.14 16.89
C GLU A 6 0.39 -25.98 17.46
N ALA A 7 0.68 -24.96 16.65
CA ALA A 7 1.37 -23.76 17.12
C ALA A 7 0.60 -23.07 18.26
N LEU A 8 -0.73 -22.96 18.14
CA LEU A 8 -1.59 -22.37 19.17
C LEU A 8 -1.40 -23.09 20.52
N LYS A 9 -1.46 -24.43 20.50
CA LYS A 9 -1.29 -25.26 21.71
C LYS A 9 0.09 -25.08 22.34
N GLN A 10 1.13 -24.92 21.54
CA GLN A 10 2.48 -24.73 22.07
C GLN A 10 2.65 -23.33 22.66
N PHE A 11 2.20 -22.29 21.95
CA PHE A 11 2.30 -20.93 22.45
C PHE A 11 1.48 -20.71 23.72
N GLU A 12 0.28 -21.30 23.83
CA GLU A 12 -0.54 -21.22 25.06
C GLU A 12 0.18 -21.77 26.30
N LYS A 13 1.05 -22.77 26.14
CA LYS A 13 1.80 -23.35 27.27
C LYS A 13 2.91 -22.43 27.79
N VAL A 14 3.47 -21.58 26.93
CA VAL A 14 4.68 -20.79 27.25
C VAL A 14 4.43 -19.29 27.20
N LYS A 15 3.21 -18.83 26.92
CA LYS A 15 2.85 -17.41 26.77
C LYS A 15 3.19 -16.54 27.96
N ASP A 16 3.21 -17.11 29.18
CA ASP A 16 3.47 -16.36 30.41
C ASP A 16 4.97 -16.23 30.72
N THR A 17 5.82 -16.95 29.97
CA THR A 17 7.29 -16.95 30.11
C THR A 17 8.03 -16.51 28.84
N ASP A 18 7.36 -16.48 27.69
CA ASP A 18 7.94 -16.12 26.40
C ASP A 18 7.08 -15.05 25.68
N PHE A 19 7.61 -13.83 25.57
CA PHE A 19 6.95 -12.73 24.88
C PHE A 19 6.79 -12.98 23.38
N GLN A 20 7.66 -13.78 22.75
CA GLN A 20 7.51 -14.15 21.35
C GLN A 20 6.27 -15.01 21.14
N ALA A 21 6.05 -15.99 22.02
CA ALA A 21 4.85 -16.81 22.02
C ALA A 21 3.59 -15.99 22.33
N MET A 22 3.66 -15.08 23.32
CA MET A 22 2.56 -14.15 23.62
C MET A 22 2.19 -13.29 22.40
N TYR A 23 3.19 -12.76 21.69
CA TYR A 23 2.98 -11.97 20.49
C TYR A 23 2.31 -12.78 19.38
N GLN A 24 2.80 -14.00 19.12
CA GLN A 24 2.20 -14.87 18.11
C GLN A 24 0.76 -15.25 18.46
N LEU A 25 0.45 -15.54 19.72
CA LEU A 25 -0.94 -15.72 20.17
C LEU A 25 -1.78 -14.47 19.93
N GLY A 26 -1.23 -13.28 20.21
CA GLY A 26 -1.86 -12.00 19.91
C GLY A 26 -2.33 -11.93 18.46
N ILE A 27 -1.44 -12.24 17.52
CA ILE A 27 -1.75 -12.27 16.08
C ILE A 27 -2.76 -13.37 15.74
N MET A 28 -2.58 -14.57 16.29
CA MET A 28 -3.45 -15.71 16.00
C MET A 28 -4.89 -15.47 16.47
N TYR A 29 -5.09 -14.91 17.65
CA TYR A 29 -6.41 -14.53 18.14
C TYR A 29 -6.99 -13.36 17.34
N TYR A 30 -6.17 -12.35 17.02
CA TYR A 30 -6.61 -11.20 16.23
C TYR A 30 -7.10 -11.59 14.83
N ASP A 31 -6.35 -12.43 14.12
CA ASP A 31 -6.64 -12.82 12.73
C ASP A 31 -7.43 -14.14 12.61
N GLY A 32 -7.66 -14.85 13.71
CA GLY A 32 -8.34 -16.15 13.72
C GLY A 32 -7.53 -17.28 13.08
N LEU A 33 -6.20 -17.27 13.25
CA LEU A 33 -5.29 -18.25 12.66
C LEU A 33 -5.24 -19.50 13.53
N GLY A 34 -5.84 -20.60 13.08
CA GLY A 34 -5.89 -21.86 13.84
C GLY A 34 -6.77 -21.82 15.09
N THR A 35 -7.58 -20.77 15.25
CA THR A 35 -8.54 -20.59 16.35
C THR A 35 -9.73 -19.74 15.90
N LYS A 36 -10.78 -19.66 16.70
CA LYS A 36 -11.86 -18.69 16.49
C LYS A 36 -11.30 -17.28 16.69
N LYS A 37 -11.61 -16.36 15.76
CA LYS A 37 -11.22 -14.95 15.84
C LYS A 37 -11.70 -14.32 17.17
N ASP A 38 -10.77 -13.73 17.90
CA ASP A 38 -10.95 -13.03 19.17
C ASP A 38 -10.00 -11.81 19.22
N PRO A 39 -10.39 -10.69 18.59
CA PRO A 39 -9.50 -9.54 18.46
C PRO A 39 -9.28 -8.80 19.78
N GLU A 40 -10.22 -8.87 20.74
CA GLU A 40 -10.06 -8.26 22.06
C GLU A 40 -8.90 -8.91 22.81
N ARG A 41 -8.85 -10.25 22.81
CA ARG A 41 -7.74 -11.01 23.39
C ARG A 41 -6.42 -10.78 22.65
N GLY A 42 -6.47 -10.67 21.33
CA GLY A 42 -5.31 -10.30 20.52
C GLY A 42 -4.71 -8.96 20.93
N VAL A 43 -5.56 -7.95 21.09
CA VAL A 43 -5.18 -6.62 21.57
C VAL A 43 -4.64 -6.65 22.99
N GLU A 44 -5.24 -7.44 23.89
CA GLU A 44 -4.75 -7.59 25.26
C GLU A 44 -3.29 -8.04 25.31
N TYR A 45 -2.90 -9.03 24.50
CA TYR A 45 -1.52 -9.51 24.42
C TYR A 45 -0.56 -8.46 23.85
N MET A 46 -0.97 -7.72 22.80
CA MET A 46 -0.15 -6.62 22.25
C MET A 46 0.07 -5.51 23.28
N ASN A 47 -0.96 -5.15 24.05
CA ASN A 47 -0.85 -4.19 25.15
C ASN A 47 0.10 -4.66 26.25
N LYS A 48 0.04 -5.95 26.62
CA LYS A 48 0.98 -6.53 27.61
C LYS A 48 2.43 -6.42 27.17
N ILE A 49 2.72 -6.70 25.89
CA ILE A 49 4.07 -6.57 25.32
C ILE A 49 4.54 -5.11 25.32
N LEU A 50 3.68 -4.20 24.85
CA LEU A 50 4.05 -2.79 24.70
C LEU A 50 4.37 -2.12 26.04
N ASN A 51 3.61 -2.49 27.08
CA ASN A 51 3.76 -1.95 28.44
C ASN A 51 4.70 -2.77 29.34
N SER A 52 5.38 -3.79 28.80
CA SER A 52 6.34 -4.60 29.57
C SER A 52 7.67 -3.87 29.75
N ASP A 53 8.21 -3.89 30.97
CA ASP A 53 9.57 -3.39 31.26
C ASP A 53 10.65 -4.47 31.07
N SER A 54 10.27 -5.71 30.74
CA SER A 54 11.21 -6.80 30.51
C SER A 54 12.04 -6.54 29.22
N PRO A 55 13.38 -6.69 29.28
CA PRO A 55 14.23 -6.58 28.10
C PRO A 55 13.85 -7.53 26.97
N GLU A 56 13.33 -8.72 27.30
CA GLU A 56 12.89 -9.75 26.37
C GLU A 56 11.66 -9.33 25.54
N ALA A 57 10.91 -8.32 25.97
CA ALA A 57 9.80 -7.75 25.21
C ALA A 57 10.25 -6.64 24.23
N SER A 58 11.47 -6.11 24.38
CA SER A 58 11.91 -4.87 23.73
C SER A 58 11.86 -4.96 22.20
N HIS A 59 12.37 -6.05 21.62
CA HIS A 59 12.37 -6.24 20.15
C HIS A 59 10.97 -6.41 19.56
N LEU A 60 9.96 -6.72 20.39
CA LEU A 60 8.57 -6.89 19.97
C LEU A 60 7.76 -5.61 20.07
N LYS A 61 8.23 -4.58 20.79
CA LYS A 61 7.45 -3.36 21.05
C LYS A 61 7.02 -2.65 19.76
N PHE A 62 7.92 -2.53 18.77
CA PHE A 62 7.56 -1.90 17.49
C PHE A 62 6.50 -2.70 16.72
N ALA A 63 6.59 -4.03 16.73
CA ALA A 63 5.64 -4.91 16.06
C ALA A 63 4.28 -4.92 16.79
N ALA A 64 4.29 -4.94 18.13
CA ALA A 64 3.08 -4.84 18.95
C ALA A 64 2.39 -3.48 18.76
N ALA A 65 3.15 -2.37 18.82
CA ALA A 65 2.62 -1.03 18.57
C ALA A 65 2.02 -0.91 17.16
N TYR A 66 2.68 -1.46 16.14
CA TYR A 66 2.15 -1.44 14.77
C TYR A 66 0.79 -2.15 14.65
N ASN A 67 0.67 -3.37 15.19
CA ASN A 67 -0.57 -4.14 15.11
C ASN A 67 -1.67 -3.58 16.03
N LEU A 68 -1.31 -3.02 17.17
CA LEU A 68 -2.26 -2.32 18.03
C LEU A 68 -2.80 -1.06 17.33
N GLY A 69 -1.95 -0.31 16.63
CA GLY A 69 -2.37 0.81 15.80
C GLY A 69 -3.34 0.38 14.70
N ARG A 70 -3.08 -0.77 14.07
CA ARG A 70 -4.03 -1.40 13.11
C ARG A 70 -5.37 -1.72 13.78
N ALA A 71 -5.37 -2.27 14.99
CA ALA A 71 -6.60 -2.57 15.73
C ALA A 71 -7.45 -1.32 16.00
N TYR A 72 -6.84 -0.22 16.44
CA TYR A 72 -7.51 1.06 16.63
C TYR A 72 -8.02 1.66 15.31
N TYR A 73 -7.25 1.56 14.23
CA TYR A 73 -7.69 2.05 12.93
C TYR A 73 -8.84 1.22 12.35
N GLU A 74 -8.87 -0.09 12.58
CA GLU A 74 -9.94 -0.98 12.10
C GLU A 74 -11.15 -1.03 13.04
N GLY A 75 -11.01 -0.58 14.29
CA GLY A 75 -12.02 -0.77 15.33
C GLY A 75 -12.24 -2.24 15.69
N CYS A 76 -11.21 -3.08 15.55
CA CYS A 76 -11.27 -4.52 15.78
C CYS A 76 -10.67 -4.85 17.14
N GLY A 77 -11.49 -5.36 18.07
CA GLY A 77 -11.06 -5.67 19.45
C GLY A 77 -10.90 -4.43 20.35
N VAL A 78 -11.03 -3.23 19.79
CA VAL A 78 -11.04 -1.93 20.48
C VAL A 78 -11.96 -0.97 19.73
N LYS A 79 -12.41 0.09 20.41
CA LYS A 79 -13.16 1.17 19.75
C LYS A 79 -12.26 1.85 18.70
N HIS A 80 -12.81 2.07 17.50
CA HIS A 80 -12.10 2.78 16.44
C HIS A 80 -11.59 4.16 16.91
N SER A 81 -10.32 4.43 16.67
CA SER A 81 -9.70 5.75 16.85
C SER A 81 -8.52 5.89 15.90
N THR A 82 -8.59 6.88 15.01
CA THR A 82 -7.49 7.20 14.10
C THR A 82 -6.34 7.89 14.85
N GLU A 83 -6.64 8.66 15.89
CA GLU A 83 -5.64 9.37 16.71
C GLU A 83 -4.77 8.38 17.50
N GLU A 84 -5.37 7.35 18.11
CA GLU A 84 -4.61 6.29 18.79
C GLU A 84 -3.81 5.44 17.80
N ALA A 85 -4.37 5.16 16.62
CA ALA A 85 -3.65 4.48 15.56
C ALA A 85 -2.40 5.25 15.13
N GLU A 86 -2.53 6.55 14.89
CA GLU A 86 -1.42 7.43 14.55
C GLU A 86 -0.36 7.43 15.65
N ARG A 87 -0.75 7.62 16.93
CA ARG A 87 0.17 7.61 18.08
C ARG A 87 0.98 6.32 18.16
N LEU A 88 0.32 5.19 17.98
CA LEU A 88 0.95 3.87 18.04
C LEU A 88 1.85 3.61 16.83
N TRP A 89 1.46 4.06 15.64
CA TRP A 89 2.31 3.96 14.46
C TRP A 89 3.51 4.88 14.52
N LEU A 90 3.39 6.09 15.07
CA LEU A 90 4.54 6.96 15.35
C LEU A 90 5.53 6.28 16.29
N THR A 91 5.03 5.63 17.35
CA THR A 91 5.84 4.83 18.28
C THR A 91 6.50 3.66 17.57
N ALA A 92 5.77 2.95 16.70
CA ALA A 92 6.27 1.81 15.97
C ALA A 92 7.30 2.17 14.89
N ALA A 93 7.17 3.35 14.28
CA ALA A 93 8.04 3.85 13.21
C ALA A 93 9.33 4.48 13.75
N ASP A 94 9.33 4.92 15.01
CA ASP A 94 10.47 5.46 15.76
C ASP A 94 11.31 6.45 14.94
N HIS A 95 10.68 7.55 14.52
CA HIS A 95 11.33 8.64 13.77
C HIS A 95 12.08 8.19 12.50
N GLY A 96 11.69 7.07 11.88
CA GLY A 96 12.34 6.57 10.67
C GLY A 96 13.44 5.53 10.92
N ASN A 97 13.64 5.11 12.18
CA ASN A 97 14.65 4.13 12.56
C ASN A 97 14.56 2.86 11.69
N PRO A 98 15.64 2.46 10.97
CA PRO A 98 15.65 1.27 10.11
C PRO A 98 15.41 -0.04 10.86
N ASN A 99 15.71 -0.07 12.16
CA ASN A 99 15.50 -1.23 13.02
C ASN A 99 14.08 -1.28 13.62
N ALA A 100 13.24 -0.27 13.36
CA ALA A 100 11.86 -0.20 13.81
C ALA A 100 10.88 -0.72 12.74
N SER A 101 9.59 -0.41 12.86
CA SER A 101 8.57 -0.90 11.92
C SER A 101 8.53 -0.08 10.63
N VAL A 102 9.18 -0.58 9.58
CA VAL A 102 9.07 -0.03 8.22
C VAL A 102 7.62 -0.03 7.71
N LYS A 103 6.80 -0.99 8.15
CA LYS A 103 5.35 -1.01 7.86
C LYS A 103 4.60 0.14 8.51
N ALA A 104 5.00 0.55 9.72
CA ALA A 104 4.43 1.73 10.36
C ALA A 104 4.81 3.01 9.61
N GLN A 105 6.07 3.12 9.16
CA GLN A 105 6.53 4.25 8.34
C GLN A 105 5.70 4.38 7.04
N SER A 106 5.51 3.29 6.28
CA SER A 106 4.69 3.35 5.06
C SER A 106 3.21 3.65 5.35
N THR A 107 2.69 3.13 6.47
CA THR A 107 1.31 3.34 6.90
C THR A 107 1.06 4.79 7.32
N LEU A 108 1.99 5.43 8.02
CA LEU A 108 1.94 6.87 8.31
C LEU A 108 1.99 7.69 7.02
N GLY A 109 2.84 7.33 6.06
CA GLY A 109 2.87 7.96 4.74
C GLY A 109 1.50 7.93 4.05
N MET A 110 0.83 6.76 4.08
CA MET A 110 -0.53 6.62 3.55
C MET A 110 -1.57 7.41 4.35
N LEU A 111 -1.49 7.39 5.69
CA LEU A 111 -2.42 8.10 6.58
C LEU A 111 -2.44 9.60 6.28
N TYR A 112 -1.26 10.22 6.23
CA TYR A 112 -1.13 11.66 5.92
C TYR A 112 -1.41 11.98 4.45
N SER A 113 -1.44 10.98 3.56
CA SER A 113 -1.88 11.14 2.17
C SER A 113 -3.41 11.11 2.02
N MET A 114 -4.16 10.67 3.03
CA MET A 114 -5.61 10.62 2.96
C MET A 114 -6.24 12.02 2.94
N PRO A 115 -7.38 12.23 2.26
CA PRO A 115 -8.03 13.53 2.20
C PRO A 115 -8.37 14.17 3.56
N ILE A 116 -8.65 13.34 4.57
CA ILE A 116 -9.12 13.78 5.90
C ILE A 116 -7.97 14.33 6.76
N LEU A 117 -6.83 13.64 6.78
CA LEU A 117 -5.64 13.99 7.58
C LEU A 117 -4.52 14.60 6.71
N LYS A 118 -4.90 15.17 5.56
CA LYS A 118 -4.00 15.53 4.49
C LYS A 118 -2.87 16.45 4.97
N ASP A 119 -1.69 15.88 5.16
CA ASP A 119 -0.45 16.57 5.48
C ASP A 119 0.62 15.99 4.55
N LEU A 120 0.72 16.56 3.35
CA LEU A 120 1.55 15.97 2.30
C LEU A 120 3.05 16.09 2.63
N GLU A 121 3.45 17.04 3.46
CA GLU A 121 4.85 17.16 3.90
C GLU A 121 5.21 16.02 4.85
N LYS A 122 4.34 15.69 5.82
CA LYS A 122 4.52 14.50 6.66
C LYS A 122 4.42 13.21 5.84
N ALA A 123 3.51 13.12 4.89
CA ALA A 123 3.43 11.96 4.00
C ALA A 123 4.74 11.78 3.23
N PHE A 124 5.33 12.87 2.73
CA PHE A 124 6.59 12.84 1.99
C PHE A 124 7.72 12.35 2.90
N PHE A 125 7.80 12.88 4.13
CA PHE A 125 8.77 12.45 5.13
C PHE A 125 8.67 10.94 5.39
N TRP A 126 7.50 10.45 5.79
CA TRP A 126 7.34 9.03 6.15
C TRP A 126 7.50 8.07 4.98
N HIS A 127 7.07 8.45 3.77
CA HIS A 127 7.37 7.67 2.58
C HIS A 127 8.87 7.68 2.24
N SER A 128 9.59 8.78 2.53
CA SER A 128 11.05 8.84 2.35
C SER A 128 11.75 7.84 3.27
N GLU A 129 11.47 7.91 4.58
CA GLU A 129 12.03 6.97 5.57
C GLU A 129 11.73 5.52 5.22
N ALA A 130 10.46 5.21 4.91
CA ALA A 130 10.07 3.86 4.52
C ALA A 130 10.79 3.39 3.25
N CYS A 131 10.94 4.26 2.25
CA CYS A 131 11.62 3.94 0.98
C CYS A 131 13.11 3.66 1.19
N ASP A 132 13.79 4.48 1.99
CA ASP A 132 15.20 4.30 2.33
C ASP A 132 15.42 3.00 3.13
N ASN A 133 14.42 2.60 3.92
CA ASN A 133 14.35 1.32 4.62
C ASN A 133 13.78 0.16 3.77
N GLY A 134 13.68 0.33 2.44
CA GLY A 134 13.37 -0.75 1.50
C GLY A 134 11.89 -0.98 1.18
N ASN A 135 10.98 -0.12 1.63
CA ASN A 135 9.55 -0.24 1.34
C ASN A 135 9.20 0.10 -0.13
N LEU A 136 8.65 -0.88 -0.84
CA LEU A 136 8.31 -0.76 -2.27
C LEU A 136 7.08 0.10 -2.55
N GLU A 137 6.11 0.13 -1.63
CA GLU A 137 4.91 0.94 -1.76
C GLU A 137 5.27 2.43 -1.67
N SER A 138 6.06 2.80 -0.66
CA SER A 138 6.59 4.15 -0.47
C SER A 138 7.50 4.59 -1.63
N GLN A 139 8.31 3.70 -2.20
CA GLN A 139 9.09 3.99 -3.41
C GLN A 139 8.20 4.46 -4.57
N GLY A 140 7.02 3.85 -4.75
CA GLY A 140 6.03 4.26 -5.75
C GLY A 140 5.35 5.58 -5.38
N ALA A 141 4.96 5.75 -4.12
CA ALA A 141 4.36 6.98 -3.60
C ALA A 141 5.27 8.20 -3.83
N LEU A 142 6.55 8.12 -3.48
CA LEU A 142 7.52 9.20 -3.72
C LEU A 142 7.63 9.58 -5.19
N GLY A 143 7.57 8.59 -6.09
CA GLY A 143 7.56 8.84 -7.53
C GLY A 143 6.39 9.73 -7.96
N ILE A 144 5.20 9.49 -7.38
CA ILE A 144 3.98 10.27 -7.62
C ILE A 144 4.09 11.64 -6.96
N MET A 145 4.58 11.71 -5.72
CA MET A 145 4.75 12.95 -4.97
C MET A 145 5.70 13.91 -5.69
N TYR A 146 6.83 13.42 -6.20
CA TYR A 146 7.71 14.21 -7.05
C TYR A 146 7.11 14.57 -8.40
N LEU A 147 6.27 13.71 -8.99
CA LEU A 147 5.67 13.94 -10.30
C LEU A 147 4.68 15.11 -10.26
N TYR A 148 3.85 15.15 -9.23
CA TYR A 148 2.79 16.15 -9.07
C TYR A 148 3.13 17.27 -8.10
N GLY A 149 4.27 17.20 -7.39
CA GLY A 149 4.66 18.18 -6.38
C GLY A 149 3.80 18.12 -5.12
N GLN A 150 3.45 16.92 -4.67
CA GLN A 150 2.64 16.70 -3.46
C GLN A 150 3.56 16.65 -2.25
N GLY A 151 3.48 17.66 -1.37
CA GLY A 151 4.31 17.70 -0.14
C GLY A 151 5.79 17.98 -0.36
N ILE A 152 6.20 18.17 -1.62
CA ILE A 152 7.57 18.47 -2.02
C ILE A 152 7.53 19.23 -3.35
N ARG A 153 8.61 19.95 -3.69
CA ARG A 153 8.75 20.56 -5.00
C ARG A 153 8.77 19.49 -6.10
N ARG A 154 7.99 19.73 -7.17
CA ARG A 154 7.95 18.87 -8.35
C ARG A 154 9.36 18.65 -8.92
N ASN A 155 9.72 17.39 -9.12
CA ASN A 155 10.99 16.98 -9.73
C ASN A 155 10.76 15.78 -10.66
N THR A 156 10.60 16.04 -11.96
CA THR A 156 10.30 14.99 -12.94
C THR A 156 11.43 13.96 -13.08
N LYS A 157 12.70 14.33 -12.86
CA LYS A 157 13.81 13.38 -12.93
C LYS A 157 13.71 12.36 -11.79
N ALA A 158 13.61 12.85 -10.55
CA ALA A 158 13.42 12.00 -9.37
C ALA A 158 12.14 11.16 -9.49
N ALA A 159 11.03 11.78 -9.91
CA ALA A 159 9.77 11.06 -10.15
C ALA A 159 9.95 9.84 -11.06
N LEU A 160 10.61 10.02 -12.20
CA LEU A 160 10.83 8.94 -13.16
C LEU A 160 11.79 7.86 -12.65
N GLU A 161 12.81 8.24 -11.87
CA GLU A 161 13.72 7.28 -11.24
C GLU A 161 12.96 6.39 -10.25
N HIS A 162 12.18 7.00 -9.35
CA HIS A 162 11.37 6.29 -8.36
C HIS A 162 10.30 5.41 -9.02
N LEU A 163 9.52 5.95 -9.97
CA LEU A 163 8.46 5.21 -10.67
C LEU A 163 9.01 4.02 -11.48
N ARG A 164 10.16 4.18 -12.15
CA ARG A 164 10.78 3.08 -12.91
C ARG A 164 11.27 1.98 -11.99
N LYS A 165 11.93 2.33 -10.88
CA LYS A 165 12.41 1.36 -9.89
C LYS A 165 11.24 0.59 -9.27
N ALA A 166 10.19 1.28 -8.85
CA ALA A 166 8.97 0.65 -8.34
C ALA A 166 8.29 -0.26 -9.38
N THR A 167 8.20 0.19 -10.64
CA THR A 167 7.65 -0.62 -11.75
C THR A 167 8.46 -1.90 -12.01
N GLN A 168 9.79 -1.82 -11.96
CA GLN A 168 10.68 -2.99 -12.11
C GLN A 168 10.46 -4.03 -11.01
N LEU A 169 10.09 -3.57 -9.81
CA LEU A 169 9.80 -4.41 -8.65
C LEU A 169 8.32 -4.83 -8.57
N GLY A 170 7.54 -4.58 -9.63
CA GLY A 170 6.16 -5.05 -9.75
C GLY A 170 5.09 -4.13 -9.15
N ASN A 171 5.44 -2.91 -8.72
CA ASN A 171 4.45 -1.95 -8.22
C ASN A 171 3.55 -1.44 -9.37
N ILE A 172 2.32 -1.95 -9.42
CA ILE A 172 1.34 -1.64 -10.47
C ILE A 172 0.83 -0.20 -10.37
N TYR A 173 0.77 0.37 -9.16
CA TYR A 173 0.35 1.76 -8.97
C TYR A 173 1.35 2.72 -9.62
N ALA A 174 2.64 2.53 -9.36
CA ALA A 174 3.72 3.27 -10.02
C ALA A 174 3.72 3.05 -11.54
N GLN A 175 3.45 1.82 -11.98
CA GLN A 175 3.37 1.49 -13.40
C GLN A 175 2.24 2.25 -14.12
N GLY A 176 1.06 2.37 -13.49
CA GLY A 176 -0.07 3.14 -14.02
C GLY A 176 0.29 4.62 -14.23
N HIS A 177 0.91 5.25 -13.23
CA HIS A 177 1.38 6.64 -13.34
C HIS A 177 2.50 6.82 -14.36
N LEU A 178 3.36 5.82 -14.54
CA LEU A 178 4.37 5.84 -15.59
C LEU A 178 3.76 5.72 -17.00
N VAL A 179 2.67 4.95 -17.15
CA VAL A 179 1.87 4.89 -18.38
C VAL A 179 1.26 6.25 -18.69
N GLU A 180 0.61 6.88 -17.70
CA GLU A 180 0.06 8.24 -17.82
C GLU A 180 1.12 9.23 -18.28
N TYR A 181 2.28 9.23 -17.62
CA TYR A 181 3.39 10.09 -17.99
C TYR A 181 3.83 9.88 -19.44
N TYR A 182 3.99 8.64 -19.88
CA TYR A 182 4.38 8.38 -21.27
C TYR A 182 3.31 8.79 -22.27
N TYR A 183 2.04 8.57 -21.94
CA TYR A 183 0.93 8.96 -22.79
C TYR A 183 0.85 10.49 -22.95
N THR A 184 0.88 11.24 -21.85
CA THR A 184 0.83 12.71 -21.86
C THR A 184 2.03 13.33 -22.57
N ARG A 185 3.20 12.68 -22.50
CA ARG A 185 4.41 13.07 -23.25
C ARG A 185 4.44 12.55 -24.69
N LYS A 186 3.33 11.98 -25.19
CA LYS A 186 3.15 11.46 -26.55
C LYS A 186 4.05 10.27 -26.91
N PHE A 187 4.63 9.60 -25.92
CA PHE A 187 5.35 8.32 -26.09
C PHE A 187 4.37 7.15 -26.15
N TYR A 188 3.41 7.20 -27.08
CA TYR A 188 2.23 6.33 -27.08
C TYR A 188 2.57 4.84 -27.20
N SER A 189 3.55 4.46 -28.03
CA SER A 189 3.94 3.05 -28.17
C SER A 189 4.50 2.50 -26.87
N LYS A 190 5.26 3.33 -26.13
CA LYS A 190 5.81 2.96 -24.82
C LYS A 190 4.71 2.87 -23.77
N ALA A 191 3.77 3.82 -23.77
CA ALA A 191 2.60 3.80 -22.89
C ALA A 191 1.75 2.55 -23.11
N ALA A 192 1.38 2.25 -24.36
CA ALA A 192 0.58 1.09 -24.71
C ALA A 192 1.28 -0.24 -24.36
N ALA A 193 2.58 -0.36 -24.64
CA ALA A 193 3.35 -1.55 -24.31
C ALA A 193 3.45 -1.76 -22.79
N LEU A 194 3.68 -0.70 -22.02
CA LEU A 194 3.76 -0.78 -20.56
C LEU A 194 2.39 -1.08 -19.95
N ALA A 195 1.31 -0.48 -20.47
CA ALA A 195 -0.05 -0.72 -20.02
C ALA A 195 -0.49 -2.18 -20.23
N LYS A 196 -0.19 -2.76 -21.40
CA LYS A 196 -0.45 -4.19 -21.69
C LYS A 196 0.23 -5.12 -20.67
N ARG A 197 1.38 -4.75 -20.10
CA ARG A 197 2.05 -5.54 -19.05
C ARG A 197 1.34 -5.42 -17.70
N ALA A 198 0.88 -4.22 -17.33
CA ALA A 198 0.19 -3.98 -16.05
C ALA A 198 -1.11 -4.80 -15.93
N ILE A 199 -1.84 -4.92 -17.03
CA ILE A 199 -3.22 -5.46 -17.05
C ILE A 199 -3.28 -7.00 -17.08
N LYS A 200 -2.14 -7.68 -17.29
CA LYS A 200 -2.04 -9.15 -17.37
C LYS A 200 -2.08 -9.84 -16.02
N ASN A 201 -1.86 -9.12 -14.93
CA ASN A 201 -1.63 -9.72 -13.64
C ASN A 201 -2.90 -9.71 -12.76
N ASP A 202 -3.07 -10.78 -11.96
CA ASP A 202 -4.10 -10.85 -10.92
C ASP A 202 -3.79 -9.83 -9.80
N ILE A 203 -4.78 -9.00 -9.46
CA ILE A 203 -4.63 -7.90 -8.49
C ILE A 203 -4.21 -8.43 -7.12
N ASN A 204 -4.87 -9.49 -6.64
CA ASN A 204 -4.63 -10.03 -5.31
C ASN A 204 -3.26 -10.71 -5.23
N LYS A 205 -2.86 -11.41 -6.30
CA LYS A 205 -1.53 -12.00 -6.41
C LYS A 205 -0.45 -10.93 -6.44
N GLN A 206 -0.66 -9.84 -7.18
CA GLN A 206 0.33 -8.75 -7.25
C GLN A 206 0.41 -7.93 -5.96
N ALA A 207 -0.71 -7.67 -5.30
CA ALA A 207 -0.72 -7.02 -4.00
C ALA A 207 0.15 -7.79 -3.00
N LYS A 208 0.05 -9.14 -2.99
CA LYS A 208 0.90 -10.00 -2.15
C LYS A 208 2.38 -9.97 -2.53
N ILE A 209 2.71 -9.95 -3.82
CA ILE A 209 4.10 -9.96 -4.30
C ILE A 209 4.79 -8.62 -4.03
N SER A 210 4.07 -7.51 -4.23
CA SER A 210 4.60 -6.15 -4.13
C SER A 210 4.44 -5.51 -2.75
N ASP A 211 3.79 -6.22 -1.81
CA ASP A 211 3.38 -5.72 -0.49
C ASP A 211 2.65 -4.36 -0.57
N CYS A 212 1.85 -4.19 -1.62
CA CYS A 212 1.10 -2.96 -1.89
C CYS A 212 -0.38 -3.20 -1.63
N HIS A 213 -1.06 -2.19 -1.07
CA HIS A 213 -2.48 -2.32 -0.76
C HIS A 213 -3.30 -2.61 -2.05
N PRO A 214 -4.22 -3.61 -2.05
CA PRO A 214 -4.99 -4.00 -3.24
C PRO A 214 -5.71 -2.84 -3.95
N THR A 215 -6.20 -1.86 -3.19
CA THR A 215 -6.81 -0.64 -3.73
C THR A 215 -5.87 0.15 -4.65
N TYR A 216 -4.59 0.30 -4.30
CA TYR A 216 -3.63 1.02 -5.14
C TYR A 216 -3.22 0.19 -6.36
N VAL A 217 -3.12 -1.13 -6.22
CA VAL A 217 -2.92 -2.04 -7.35
C VAL A 217 -4.08 -1.92 -8.35
N ALA A 218 -5.33 -1.90 -7.86
CA ALA A 218 -6.52 -1.71 -8.70
C ALA A 218 -6.53 -0.34 -9.39
N LYS A 219 -6.22 0.75 -8.67
CA LYS A 219 -6.06 2.09 -9.25
C LYS A 219 -5.02 2.12 -10.37
N GLY A 220 -3.84 1.57 -10.13
CA GLY A 220 -2.76 1.51 -11.13
C GLY A 220 -3.17 0.74 -12.38
N ALA A 221 -3.83 -0.40 -12.19
CA ALA A 221 -4.35 -1.21 -13.28
C ALA A 221 -5.47 -0.49 -14.05
N ALA A 222 -6.34 0.27 -13.36
CA ALA A 222 -7.39 1.07 -13.96
C ALA A 222 -6.81 2.21 -14.83
N ILE A 223 -5.82 2.94 -14.32
CA ILE A 223 -5.08 3.97 -15.07
C ILE A 223 -4.47 3.35 -16.34
N ALA A 224 -3.76 2.23 -16.20
CA ALA A 224 -3.14 1.54 -17.33
C ALA A 224 -4.18 1.08 -18.36
N ALA A 225 -5.30 0.50 -17.91
CA ALA A 225 -6.39 0.06 -18.79
C ALA A 225 -7.00 1.23 -19.56
N PHE A 226 -7.26 2.35 -18.89
CA PHE A 226 -7.82 3.54 -19.52
C PHE A 226 -6.90 4.10 -20.62
N TYR A 227 -5.61 4.28 -20.33
CA TYR A 227 -4.68 4.80 -21.33
C TYR A 227 -4.41 3.82 -22.47
N LEU A 228 -4.46 2.51 -22.23
CA LEU A 228 -4.42 1.52 -23.30
C LEU A 228 -5.66 1.63 -24.20
N ALA A 229 -6.85 1.81 -23.61
CA ALA A 229 -8.08 2.02 -24.34
C ALA A 229 -8.00 3.28 -25.22
N ARG A 230 -7.47 4.39 -24.70
CA ARG A 230 -7.21 5.63 -25.47
C ARG A 230 -6.26 5.38 -26.65
N CYS A 231 -5.17 4.65 -26.42
CA CYS A 231 -4.23 4.30 -27.49
C CYS A 231 -4.91 3.51 -28.62
N LEU A 232 -5.75 2.52 -28.27
CA LEU A 232 -6.48 1.69 -29.24
C LEU A 232 -7.59 2.47 -29.95
N GLN A 233 -8.35 3.30 -29.23
CA GLN A 233 -9.42 4.13 -29.80
C GLN A 233 -8.88 5.12 -30.84
N LEU A 234 -7.72 5.72 -30.56
CA LEU A 234 -7.14 6.78 -31.37
C LEU A 234 -6.07 6.29 -32.35
N GLY A 235 -5.70 5.00 -32.33
CA GLY A 235 -4.59 4.46 -33.13
C GLY A 235 -3.23 5.07 -32.75
N ARG A 236 -3.02 5.40 -31.48
CA ARG A 236 -1.80 6.06 -30.98
C ARG A 236 -0.82 5.02 -30.45
N GLY A 237 0.27 4.81 -31.18
CA GLY A 237 1.33 3.87 -30.77
C GLY A 237 0.93 2.39 -30.79
N THR A 238 -0.24 2.09 -31.36
CA THR A 238 -0.80 0.76 -31.61
C THR A 238 -1.80 0.91 -32.76
N GLU A 239 -2.15 -0.19 -33.42
CA GLU A 239 -3.24 -0.20 -34.40
C GLU A 239 -4.56 0.21 -33.74
N LYS A 240 -5.39 0.91 -34.51
CA LYS A 240 -6.70 1.35 -34.06
C LYS A 240 -7.63 0.14 -33.94
N ASP A 241 -8.21 -0.06 -32.77
CA ASP A 241 -9.15 -1.15 -32.50
C ASP A 241 -10.22 -0.67 -31.50
N GLN A 242 -11.39 -0.35 -32.05
CA GLN A 242 -12.49 0.21 -31.28
C GLN A 242 -13.09 -0.82 -30.30
N ASN A 243 -13.22 -2.09 -30.73
CA ASN A 243 -13.78 -3.15 -29.90
C ASN A 243 -12.87 -3.48 -28.72
N ALA A 244 -11.54 -3.50 -28.93
CA ALA A 244 -10.60 -3.67 -27.84
C ALA A 244 -10.59 -2.45 -26.91
N ALA A 245 -10.67 -1.23 -27.45
CA ALA A 245 -10.74 -0.01 -26.65
C ALA A 245 -11.92 -0.05 -25.66
N GLU A 246 -13.12 -0.39 -26.13
CA GLU A 246 -14.32 -0.50 -25.28
C GLU A 246 -14.16 -1.51 -24.15
N LYS A 247 -13.56 -2.68 -24.44
CA LYS A 247 -13.24 -3.69 -23.42
C LYS A 247 -12.30 -3.15 -22.35
N TYR A 248 -11.29 -2.38 -22.73
CA TYR A 248 -10.34 -1.81 -21.76
C TYR A 248 -10.91 -0.62 -20.98
N TYR A 249 -11.79 0.20 -21.56
CA TYR A 249 -12.55 1.19 -20.80
C TYR A 249 -13.46 0.53 -19.76
N ALA A 250 -14.22 -0.50 -20.15
CA ALA A 250 -15.04 -1.27 -19.22
C ALA A 250 -14.19 -1.89 -18.12
N LYS A 251 -13.02 -2.45 -18.46
CA LYS A 251 -12.07 -2.97 -17.48
C LYS A 251 -11.58 -1.88 -16.51
N ALA A 252 -11.25 -0.68 -16.99
CA ALA A 252 -10.86 0.43 -16.12
C ALA A 252 -11.98 0.78 -15.12
N CYS A 253 -13.23 0.85 -15.58
CA CYS A 253 -14.39 1.08 -14.72
C CYS A 253 -14.61 -0.02 -13.69
N HIS A 254 -14.44 -1.30 -14.07
CA HIS A 254 -14.56 -2.42 -13.14
C HIS A 254 -13.45 -2.44 -12.08
N LEU A 255 -12.25 -1.97 -12.44
CA LEU A 255 -11.10 -1.92 -11.53
C LEU A 255 -11.20 -0.77 -10.53
N ASP A 256 -11.48 0.44 -11.00
CA ASP A 256 -11.71 1.61 -10.16
C ASP A 256 -12.61 2.63 -10.90
N PRO A 257 -13.90 2.71 -10.55
CA PRO A 257 -14.85 3.62 -11.20
C PRO A 257 -14.49 5.10 -11.03
N ALA A 258 -13.90 5.47 -9.89
CA ALA A 258 -13.57 6.87 -9.59
C ALA A 258 -12.40 7.34 -10.46
N VAL A 259 -11.37 6.52 -10.61
CA VAL A 259 -10.26 6.76 -11.53
C VAL A 259 -10.76 6.85 -12.98
N ALA A 260 -11.58 5.88 -13.42
CA ALA A 260 -12.09 5.88 -14.79
C ALA A 260 -12.93 7.12 -15.10
N SER A 261 -13.80 7.53 -14.17
CA SER A 261 -14.61 8.75 -14.29
C SER A 261 -13.73 10.00 -14.37
N HIS A 262 -12.73 10.13 -13.49
CA HIS A 262 -11.81 11.27 -13.49
C HIS A 262 -11.03 11.37 -14.80
N LEU A 263 -10.49 10.26 -15.30
CA LEU A 263 -9.75 10.23 -16.57
C LEU A 263 -10.66 10.50 -17.77
N GLN A 264 -11.90 9.99 -17.76
CA GLN A 264 -12.88 10.30 -18.81
C GLN A 264 -13.21 11.79 -18.86
N LEU A 265 -13.39 12.42 -17.69
CA LEU A 265 -13.62 13.86 -17.60
C LEU A 265 -12.41 14.64 -18.16
N ALA A 266 -11.20 14.26 -17.79
CA ALA A 266 -9.98 14.87 -18.32
C ALA A 266 -9.88 14.74 -19.85
N ALA A 267 -10.22 13.57 -20.40
CA ALA A 267 -10.25 13.35 -21.84
C ALA A 267 -11.31 14.22 -22.55
N ASN A 268 -12.50 14.36 -21.95
CA ASN A 268 -13.57 15.20 -22.49
C ASN A 268 -13.21 16.69 -22.47
N LEU A 269 -12.45 17.12 -21.46
CA LEU A 269 -11.93 18.49 -21.34
C LEU A 269 -10.68 18.74 -22.20
N GLY A 270 -10.18 17.73 -22.91
CA GLY A 270 -8.99 17.83 -23.76
C GLY A 270 -7.68 18.00 -23.00
N THR A 271 -7.65 17.69 -21.69
CA THR A 271 -6.42 17.75 -20.90
C THR A 271 -5.56 16.50 -21.03
N ILE A 272 -6.11 15.40 -21.60
CA ILE A 272 -5.41 14.17 -22.00
C ILE A 272 -5.95 13.56 -23.31
#